data_AF-A0A4Q5SDL0-F1
#
_entry.id   AF-A0A4Q5SDL0-F1
#
_cell.length_a   1.000
_cell.length_b   1.000
_cell.length_c   1.000
_cell.angle_alpha   90.00
_cell.angle_beta   90.00
_cell.angle_gamma   90.00
#
_symmetry.space_group_name_H-M   'P 1'
#
loop_
_entity.id
_entity.type
_entity.pdbx_description
1 polymer ?
#
loop_
_entity_poly.entity_id
_entity_poly.type
_entity_poly.pdbx_seq_one_letter_code
_entity_poly.pdbx_strand_id
1 'polypeptide(L)' 'MVSHSGLITVMEKACRKAGPRLRRDFNEVSQLQVSRKGPADFVSMADKRAEETLIEELRHARPDWGMLVEERGVIEGD' A
#
# COMPACT_ATOMS: atom_id res chain seq x y z
N MET A 1 -20.23 15.69 -15.86
CA MET A 1 -19.75 14.62 -14.95
C MET A 1 -18.25 14.51 -15.18
N VAL A 2 -17.41 14.71 -14.16
CA VAL A 2 -15.95 14.66 -14.37
C VAL A 2 -15.58 13.21 -14.68
N SER A 3 -15.17 12.95 -15.93
CA SER A 3 -14.60 11.67 -16.33
C SER A 3 -13.29 11.48 -15.59
N HIS A 4 -13.25 10.54 -14.64
CA HIS A 4 -12.00 10.06 -14.09
C HIS A 4 -11.45 9.00 -15.04
N SER A 5 -10.14 9.05 -15.30
CA SER A 5 -9.45 7.99 -16.03
C SER A 5 -9.71 6.65 -15.34
N GLY A 6 -10.00 5.60 -16.12
CA GLY A 6 -10.19 4.26 -15.59
C GLY A 6 -8.98 3.77 -14.77
N LEU A 7 -7.78 4.27 -15.08
CA LEU A 7 -6.56 3.99 -14.31
C LEU A 7 -6.61 4.64 -12.92
N ILE A 8 -7.01 5.92 -12.86
CA ILE A 8 -7.16 6.63 -11.59
C ILE A 8 -8.24 5.99 -10.73
N THR A 9 -9.33 5.51 -11.33
CA THR A 9 -10.37 4.77 -10.59
C THR A 9 -9.82 3.48 -9.96
N VAL A 10 -8.95 2.74 -10.65
CA VAL A 10 -8.30 1.55 -10.10
C VAL A 10 -7.37 1.92 -8.95
N MET A 11 -6.53 2.95 -9.14
CA MET A 11 -5.59 3.42 -8.10
C MET A 11 -6.33 3.94 -6.86
N GLU A 12 -7.40 4.71 -7.05
CA GLU A 12 -8.22 5.24 -5.96
C GLU A 12 -8.85 4.10 -5.15
N LYS A 13 -9.37 3.05 -5.81
CA LYS A 13 -9.95 1.90 -5.13
C LYS A 13 -8.92 1.18 -4.24
N ALA A 14 -7.71 0.95 -4.74
CA ALA A 14 -6.62 0.35 -3.96
C ALA A 14 -6.31 1.20 -2.71
N CYS A 15 -6.15 2.51 -2.88
CA CYS A 15 -5.91 3.44 -1.76
C CYS A 15 -7.06 3.44 -0.74
N ARG A 16 -8.32 3.43 -1.21
CA ARG A 16 -9.49 3.38 -0.34
C ARG A 16 -9.61 2.08 0.43
N LYS A 17 -9.05 0.98 -0.07
CA LYS A 17 -9.01 -0.30 0.66
C LYS A 17 -7.91 -0.30 1.74
N ALA A 18 -6.74 0.26 1.45
CA ALA A 18 -5.64 0.34 2.42
C ALA A 18 -5.91 1.35 3.56
N GLY A 19 -6.51 2.50 3.24
CA GLY A 19 -6.67 3.64 4.15
C GLY A 19 -7.36 3.36 5.49
N PRO A 20 -8.49 2.63 5.57
CA PRO A 20 -9.16 2.37 6.84
C PRO A 20 -8.34 1.58 7.85
N ARG A 21 -7.46 0.68 7.39
CA ARG A 21 -6.57 -0.06 8.30
C ARG A 21 -5.40 0.81 8.76
N LEU A 22 -4.76 1.53 7.84
CA LEU A 22 -3.74 2.54 8.16
C LEU A 22 -4.23 3.55 9.21
N ARG A 23 -5.46 4.06 9.06
CA ARG A 23 -6.04 4.98 10.04
C ARG A 23 -6.23 4.36 11.42
N ARG A 24 -6.61 3.08 11.50
CA ARG A 24 -6.73 2.36 12.78
C ARG A 24 -5.37 2.16 13.43
N ASP A 25 -4.39 1.71 12.63
CA ASP A 25 -3.02 1.53 13.08
C ASP A 25 -2.42 2.85 13.62
N PHE A 26 -2.68 3.98 12.96
CA PHE A 26 -2.26 5.30 13.44
C PHE A 26 -2.86 5.67 14.81
N ASN A 27 -4.14 5.35 15.04
CA ASN A 27 -4.79 5.61 16.33
C ASN A 27 -4.23 4.72 17.48
N GLU A 28 -3.56 3.63 17.14
CA GLU A 28 -2.97 2.67 18.07
C GLU A 28 -1.42 2.67 17.94
N VAL A 29 -0.83 3.80 17.56
CA VAL A 29 0.60 3.89 17.21
C VAL A 29 1.55 3.40 18.31
N SER A 30 1.18 3.56 19.59
CA SER A 30 1.96 3.07 20.73
C SER A 30 2.00 1.54 20.84
N GLN A 31 1.05 0.85 20.21
CA GLN A 31 0.94 -0.61 20.15
C GLN A 31 1.49 -1.19 18.84
N LEU A 32 1.83 -0.33 17.86
CA LEU A 32 2.40 -0.80 16.61
C LEU A 32 3.79 -1.39 16.85
N GLN A 33 3.93 -2.66 16.50
CA GLN A 33 5.24 -3.28 16.38
C GLN A 33 6.03 -2.56 15.28
N VAL A 34 7.10 -1.90 15.70
CA VAL A 34 8.07 -1.25 14.82
C VAL A 34 9.32 -2.10 14.78
N SER A 35 9.77 -2.48 13.58
CA SER A 35 11.11 -3.05 13.39
C SER A 35 12.06 -1.91 13.06
N ARG A 36 13.15 -1.77 13.81
CA ARG A 36 14.15 -0.73 13.57
C ARG A 36 15.00 -1.12 12.36
N LYS A 37 14.78 -0.46 11.21
CA LYS A 37 15.55 -0.69 9.98
C LYS A 37 16.87 0.08 9.94
N GLY A 38 16.93 1.22 10.64
CA GLY A 38 18.11 2.09 10.71
C GLY A 38 17.92 3.20 11.74
N PRO A 39 18.90 4.12 11.89
CA PRO A 39 18.72 5.32 12.70
C PRO A 39 17.57 6.15 12.12
N ALA A 40 16.51 6.37 12.92
CA ALA A 40 15.27 7.05 12.53
C ALA A 40 14.39 6.36 11.47
N ASP A 41 14.68 5.10 11.11
CA ASP A 41 13.90 4.34 10.14
C ASP A 41 13.02 3.30 10.87
N PHE A 42 11.76 3.69 11.07
CA PHE A 42 10.74 2.90 11.75
C PHE A 42 9.78 2.36 10.69
N VAL A 43 9.97 1.11 10.27
CA VAL A 43 8.94 0.42 9.51
C VAL A 43 7.96 -0.21 10.47
N SER A 44 6.73 0.29 10.43
CA SER A 44 5.65 -0.26 11.20
C SER A 44 5.06 -1.47 10.46
N MET A 45 4.47 -2.39 11.23
CA MET A 45 3.59 -3.41 10.64
C MET A 45 2.43 -2.80 9.83
N ALA A 46 2.11 -1.51 10.00
CA ALA A 46 1.09 -0.83 9.22
C ALA A 46 1.56 -0.55 7.78
N ASP A 47 2.80 -0.12 7.59
CA ASP A 47 3.37 0.18 6.27
C ASP A 47 3.39 -1.08 5.39
N LYS A 48 3.92 -2.18 5.94
CA LYS A 48 3.95 -3.49 5.25
C LYS A 48 2.56 -3.97 4.84
N ARG A 49 1.57 -3.81 5.72
CA ARG A 49 0.18 -4.21 5.45
C ARG A 49 -0.48 -3.30 4.41
N ALA A 50 -0.16 -2.01 4.41
CA ALA A 50 -0.64 -1.07 3.42
C ALA A 50 -0.08 -1.40 2.04
N GLU A 51 1.23 -1.60 1.94
CA GLU A 51 1.90 -2.00 0.70
C GLU A 51 1.32 -3.30 0.15
N GLU A 52 1.16 -4.32 0.99
CA GLU A 52 0.54 -5.60 0.61
C GLU A 52 -0.87 -5.41 0.06
N THR A 53 -1.72 -4.63 0.73
CA THR A 53 -3.08 -4.33 0.25
C THR A 53 -3.05 -3.62 -1.10
N LEU A 54 -2.14 -2.67 -1.31
CA LEU A 54 -2.01 -1.96 -2.58
C LEU A 54 -1.58 -2.91 -3.71
N ILE A 55 -0.58 -3.75 -3.46
CA ILE A 55 -0.09 -4.75 -4.43
C ILE A 55 -1.21 -5.70 -4.82
N GLU A 56 -1.94 -6.25 -3.85
CA GLU A 56 -3.04 -7.19 -4.10
C GLU A 56 -4.15 -6.56 -4.97
N GLU A 57 -4.60 -5.35 -4.62
CA GLU A 57 -5.67 -4.68 -5.36
C GLU A 57 -5.24 -4.26 -6.77
N LEU A 58 -4.04 -3.73 -6.91
CA LEU A 58 -3.53 -3.28 -8.20
C LEU A 58 -3.27 -4.47 -9.12
N ARG A 59 -2.63 -5.54 -8.62
CA ARG A 59 -2.43 -6.78 -9.41
C ARG A 59 -3.74 -7.43 -9.82
N HIS A 60 -4.73 -7.46 -8.92
CA HIS A 60 -6.02 -8.02 -9.26
C HIS A 60 -6.71 -7.26 -10.41
N ALA A 61 -6.59 -5.93 -10.44
CA ALA A 61 -7.20 -5.09 -11.47
C ALA A 61 -6.37 -4.98 -12.76
N ARG A 62 -5.04 -5.11 -12.64
CA ARG A 62 -4.03 -4.90 -13.69
C ARG A 62 -2.84 -5.85 -13.46
N PRO A 63 -2.98 -7.14 -13.82
CA PRO A 63 -1.91 -8.12 -13.62
C PRO A 63 -0.67 -7.83 -14.48
N ASP A 64 -0.84 -7.13 -15.60
CA ASP A 64 0.20 -6.71 -16.54
C ASP A 64 1.08 -5.55 -16.02
N TRP A 65 0.76 -4.98 -14.87
CA TRP A 65 1.50 -3.84 -14.33
C TRP A 65 2.72 -4.28 -13.53
N GLY A 66 3.89 -3.77 -13.94
CA GLY A 66 5.07 -3.72 -13.08
C GLY A 66 4.87 -2.72 -11.94
N MET A 67 5.33 -3.06 -10.75
CA MET A 67 5.31 -2.18 -9.58
C MET A 67 6.71 -2.05 -8.98
N LEU A 68 7.05 -0.84 -8.56
CA LEU A 68 8.23 -0.58 -7.75
C LEU A 68 7.75 -0.19 -6.35
N VAL A 69 8.08 -1.01 -5.36
CA VAL A 69 7.66 -0.83 -3.97
C VAL A 69 8.86 -0.82 -3.03
N GLU A 70 8.69 -0.21 -1.86
CA GLU A 70 9.80 0.05 -0.93
C GLU A 70 10.29 -1.23 -0.25
N GLU A 71 9.38 -2.08 0.22
CA GLU A 71 9.74 -3.27 1.00
C GLU A 71 10.14 -4.46 0.13
N ARG A 72 9.55 -4.58 -1.07
CA ARG A 72 9.73 -5.74 -1.96
C ARG A 72 10.49 -5.42 -3.25
N GLY A 73 10.87 -4.17 -3.48
CA GLY A 73 11.59 -3.75 -4.68
C GLY A 73 10.72 -3.84 -5.94
N VAL A 74 11.31 -4.34 -7.03
CA VAL A 74 10.60 -4.47 -8.31
C VAL A 74 9.76 -5.75 -8.32
N ILE A 75 8.49 -5.59 -8.68
CA ILE A 75 7.53 -6.65 -8.90
C ILE A 75 7.15 -6.60 -10.38
N GLU A 76 7.52 -7.61 -11.14
CA GLU A 76 7.17 -7.67 -12.57
C GLU A 76 5.65 -7.92 -12.75
N GLY A 77 5.12 -7.36 -13.83
CA GLY A 77 3.78 -7.69 -14.33
C GLY A 77 3.82 -8.96 -15.16
N ASP A 78 2.64 -9.54 -15.40
CA ASP A 78 2.46 -10.74 -16.21
C ASP A 78 2.84 -10.55 -17.70
#